data_AF-A0A813RRD8-F1
#
_entry.id   AF-A0A813RRD8-F1
#
_cell.length_a   1.000
_cell.length_b   1.000
_cell.length_c   1.000
_cell.angle_alpha   90.00
_cell.angle_beta   90.00
_cell.angle_gamma   90.00
#
_symmetry.space_group_name_H-M   'P 1'
#
loop_
_entity.id
_entity.type
_entity.pdbx_description
1 polymer ?
#
loop_
_entity_poly.entity_id
_entity_poly.type
_entity_poly.pdbx_seq_one_letter_code
_entity_poly.pdbx_strand_id
1 'polypeptide(L)'
;MEPKHEWLLSNPGLYEGIQLYVPSTNNALESTNRTIKDDGAFRERHVLSRFLTTSSEIISNWSMDRDTSFTNSKYFTTEPTISLALWTSSYEWAKSNKNFICINNESSKVYYTSARDLDSILKTDLDKYRKQNFTTFNQFKKSFDIWCLEVESDSTWEKSRCTCPAFLKNYICKHIVGMGIRLK
;
A
#
# COMPACT_ATOMS: atom_id res chain seq x y z
N MET A 1 -21.83 24.57 -23.11
CA MET A 1 -21.81 23.30 -22.36
C MET A 1 -21.08 22.31 -23.24
N GLU A 2 -19.75 22.21 -23.10
CA GLU A 2 -18.98 21.21 -23.84
C GLU A 2 -19.34 19.81 -23.33
N PRO A 3 -19.41 18.80 -24.20
CA PRO A 3 -19.58 17.44 -23.75
C PRO A 3 -18.34 17.07 -22.96
N LYS A 4 -18.53 16.56 -21.74
CA LYS A 4 -17.48 15.91 -20.96
C LYS A 4 -16.79 14.89 -21.87
N HIS A 5 -15.64 15.24 -22.41
CA HIS A 5 -14.70 14.27 -22.95
C HIS A 5 -14.54 13.22 -21.84
N GLU A 6 -15.03 12.00 -22.06
CA GLU A 6 -15.06 10.99 -21.00
C GLU A 6 -13.64 10.81 -20.45
N TRP A 7 -13.48 11.00 -19.15
CA TRP A 7 -12.18 10.92 -18.47
C TRP A 7 -11.43 9.63 -18.83
N LEU A 8 -12.16 8.55 -19.08
CA LEU A 8 -11.65 7.24 -19.51
C LEU A 8 -10.97 7.27 -20.88
N LEU A 9 -11.43 8.11 -21.82
CA LEU A 9 -10.81 8.28 -23.13
C LEU A 9 -9.54 9.13 -23.05
N SER A 10 -9.49 10.09 -22.13
CA SER A 10 -8.29 10.90 -21.86
C SER A 10 -7.26 10.18 -20.98
N ASN A 11 -7.66 9.15 -20.23
CA ASN A 11 -6.81 8.38 -19.32
C ASN A 11 -6.94 6.87 -19.60
N PRO A 12 -6.45 6.39 -20.75
CA PRO A 12 -6.58 4.98 -21.16
C PRO A 12 -5.71 4.02 -20.35
N GLY A 13 -4.95 4.52 -19.37
CA GLY A 13 -4.09 3.71 -18.52
C GLY A 13 -4.88 2.93 -17.48
N LEU A 14 -4.36 1.78 -17.10
CA LEU A 14 -4.91 0.99 -16.01
C LEU A 14 -4.69 1.73 -14.68
N TYR A 15 -5.73 1.96 -13.88
CA TYR A 15 -5.68 2.75 -12.63
C TYR A 15 -4.52 2.33 -11.70
N GLU A 16 -4.34 1.03 -11.48
CA GLU A 16 -3.24 0.47 -10.66
C GLU A 16 -1.85 0.76 -11.24
N GLY A 17 -1.75 0.85 -12.56
CA GLY A 17 -0.52 1.21 -13.27
C GLY A 17 -0.21 2.70 -13.21
N ILE A 18 -1.22 3.54 -13.01
CA ILE A 18 -1.08 5.00 -12.86
C ILE A 18 -0.71 5.37 -11.42
N GLN A 19 -1.28 4.68 -10.43
CA GLN A 19 -1.21 5.08 -9.02
C GLN A 19 -0.97 3.87 -8.08
N LEU A 20 0.23 3.27 -8.17
CA LEU A 20 0.56 1.99 -7.52
C LEU A 20 0.44 1.97 -5.98
N TYR A 21 0.63 3.11 -5.30
CA TYR A 21 0.67 3.19 -3.82
C TYR A 21 -0.67 3.56 -3.19
N VAL A 22 -1.71 3.79 -4.00
CA VAL A 22 -3.05 4.08 -3.51
C VAL A 22 -3.81 2.77 -3.32
N PRO A 23 -4.49 2.59 -2.18
CA PRO A 23 -5.26 1.39 -1.97
C PRO A 23 -6.39 1.30 -2.99
N SER A 24 -6.36 0.26 -3.82
CA SER A 24 -7.44 -0.09 -4.75
C SER A 24 -8.49 -1.02 -4.14
N THR A 25 -8.31 -1.38 -2.86
CA THR A 25 -9.20 -2.30 -2.17
C THR A 25 -10.40 -1.57 -1.57
N ASN A 26 -11.56 -2.21 -1.60
CA ASN A 26 -12.76 -1.76 -0.89
C ASN A 26 -12.72 -2.10 0.62
N ASN A 27 -11.56 -2.45 1.19
CA ASN A 27 -11.44 -2.94 2.56
C ASN A 27 -12.06 -1.98 3.59
N ALA A 28 -11.86 -0.67 3.44
CA ALA A 28 -12.46 0.32 4.32
C ALA A 28 -14.00 0.30 4.26
N LEU A 29 -14.55 0.26 3.04
CA LEU A 29 -15.99 0.19 2.81
C LEU A 29 -16.58 -1.12 3.35
N GLU A 30 -15.94 -2.26 3.06
CA GLU A 30 -16.39 -3.58 3.52
C GLU A 30 -16.28 -3.73 5.04
N SER A 31 -15.24 -3.16 5.65
CA SER A 31 -15.10 -3.14 7.11
C SER A 31 -16.24 -2.34 7.75
N THR A 32 -16.51 -1.13 7.25
CA THR A 32 -17.61 -0.29 7.75
C THR A 32 -18.97 -0.97 7.55
N ASN A 33 -19.20 -1.56 6.38
CA ASN A 33 -20.41 -2.33 6.10
C ASN A 33 -20.57 -3.51 7.05
N ARG A 34 -19.47 -4.20 7.39
CA ARG A 34 -19.49 -5.31 8.34
C ARG A 34 -19.88 -4.82 9.74
N THR A 35 -19.25 -3.75 10.25
CA THR A 35 -19.61 -3.14 11.53
C THR A 35 -21.10 -2.76 11.59
N ILE A 36 -21.64 -2.11 10.55
CA ILE A 36 -23.08 -1.79 10.50
C ILE A 36 -23.94 -3.06 10.56
N LYS A 37 -23.56 -4.09 9.81
CA LYS A 37 -24.33 -5.35 9.71
C LYS A 37 -24.29 -6.16 10.98
N ASP A 38 -23.13 -6.25 11.63
CA ASP A 38 -22.90 -7.14 12.76
C ASP A 38 -23.26 -6.45 14.09
N ASP A 39 -23.04 -5.14 14.23
CA ASP A 39 -23.26 -4.41 15.50
C ASP A 39 -24.58 -3.61 15.52
N GLY A 40 -25.09 -3.20 14.35
CA GLY A 40 -26.29 -2.35 14.26
C GLY A 40 -27.53 -3.08 13.75
N ALA A 41 -27.46 -3.57 12.52
CA ALA A 41 -28.59 -4.20 11.86
C ALA A 41 -28.83 -5.65 12.30
N PHE A 42 -27.79 -6.33 12.83
CA PHE A 42 -27.76 -7.79 13.01
C PHE A 42 -28.23 -8.57 11.77
N ARG A 43 -28.02 -7.97 10.58
CA ARG A 43 -28.50 -8.45 9.27
C ARG A 43 -30.02 -8.59 9.15
N GLU A 44 -30.79 -7.92 10.00
CA GLU A 44 -32.24 -7.91 9.98
C GLU A 44 -32.80 -6.56 9.48
N ARG A 45 -34.07 -6.57 9.06
CA ARG A 45 -34.78 -5.33 8.70
C ARG A 45 -35.41 -4.73 9.96
N HIS A 46 -34.94 -3.55 10.34
CA HIS A 46 -35.51 -2.81 11.46
C HIS A 46 -36.77 -2.03 11.08
N VAL A 47 -37.71 -1.93 12.01
CA VAL A 47 -38.78 -0.93 11.96
C VAL A 47 -38.19 0.47 12.06
N LEU A 48 -38.87 1.49 11.50
CA LEU A 48 -38.32 2.84 11.35
C LEU A 48 -37.76 3.43 12.66
N SER A 49 -38.48 3.28 13.78
CA SER A 49 -38.03 3.78 15.09
C SER A 49 -36.70 3.16 15.50
N ARG A 50 -36.58 1.83 15.42
CA ARG A 50 -35.36 1.09 15.75
C ARG A 50 -34.21 1.44 14.81
N PHE A 51 -34.50 1.62 13.52
CA PHE A 51 -33.50 2.07 12.55
C PHE A 51 -32.92 3.44 12.90
N LEU A 52 -33.77 4.41 13.24
CA LEU A 52 -33.32 5.77 13.61
C LEU A 52 -32.47 5.75 14.88
N THR A 53 -32.92 5.04 15.93
CA THR A 53 -32.15 4.89 17.17
C THR A 53 -30.77 4.27 16.91
N THR A 54 -30.74 3.14 16.20
CA THR A 54 -29.48 2.44 15.89
C THR A 54 -28.55 3.30 15.04
N SER A 55 -29.08 4.03 14.07
CA SER A 55 -28.29 4.93 13.21
C SER A 55 -27.68 6.09 14.02
N SER A 56 -28.45 6.68 14.92
CA SER A 56 -27.95 7.71 15.83
C SER A 56 -26.86 7.19 16.77
N GLU A 57 -27.02 5.98 17.31
CA GLU A 57 -26.01 5.32 18.15
C GLU A 57 -24.71 5.06 17.38
N ILE A 58 -24.80 4.52 16.16
CA ILE A 58 -23.62 4.27 15.31
C ILE A 58 -22.87 5.58 15.04
N ILE A 59 -23.59 6.63 14.60
CA ILE A 59 -22.97 7.93 14.30
C ILE A 59 -22.33 8.51 15.55
N SER A 60 -23.05 8.51 16.69
CA SER A 60 -22.52 9.03 17.94
C SER A 60 -21.27 8.28 18.38
N ASN A 61 -21.27 6.95 18.32
CA ASN A 61 -20.11 6.14 18.67
C ASN A 61 -18.93 6.43 17.75
N TRP A 62 -19.13 6.49 16.43
CA TRP A 62 -18.05 6.79 15.49
C TRP A 62 -17.49 8.21 15.64
N SER A 63 -18.33 9.18 16.01
CA SER A 63 -17.91 10.55 16.30
C SER A 63 -17.10 10.63 17.59
N MET A 64 -17.55 9.97 18.66
CA MET A 64 -16.87 10.01 19.96
C MET A 64 -15.62 9.14 20.03
N ASP A 65 -15.64 7.96 19.37
CA ASP A 65 -14.54 7.01 19.37
C ASP A 65 -13.23 7.62 18.86
N ARG A 66 -13.27 8.71 18.09
CA ARG A 66 -12.08 9.36 17.50
C ARG A 66 -11.85 10.77 18.00
N ASP A 67 -12.66 11.23 18.94
CA ASP A 67 -12.46 12.53 19.57
C ASP A 67 -11.34 12.41 20.60
N THR A 68 -10.29 13.22 20.43
CA THR A 68 -9.06 13.17 21.23
C THR A 68 -9.22 13.75 22.63
N SER A 69 -10.37 14.38 22.93
CA SER A 69 -10.71 14.86 24.27
C SER A 69 -11.12 13.74 25.23
N PHE A 70 -11.47 12.55 24.72
CA PHE A 70 -11.84 11.39 25.53
C PHE A 70 -10.65 10.46 25.80
N THR A 71 -10.62 9.85 27.00
CA THR A 71 -9.53 8.95 27.44
C THR A 71 -9.39 7.68 26.61
N ASN A 72 -10.49 7.18 26.02
CA ASN A 72 -10.51 5.92 25.25
C ASN A 72 -10.52 6.15 23.72
N SER A 73 -10.00 7.30 23.26
CA SER A 73 -9.96 7.63 21.84
C SER A 73 -9.17 6.60 21.02
N LYS A 74 -9.72 6.19 19.88
CA LYS A 74 -9.11 5.31 18.88
C LYS A 74 -8.26 6.15 17.93
N TYR A 75 -6.95 6.04 18.08
CA TYR A 75 -5.99 6.68 17.18
C TYR A 75 -5.78 5.85 15.91
N PHE A 76 -5.52 6.54 14.80
CA PHE A 76 -5.00 5.88 13.61
C PHE A 76 -3.56 5.47 13.87
N THR A 77 -3.22 4.21 13.56
CA THR A 77 -1.82 3.81 13.49
C THR A 77 -1.19 4.52 12.30
N THR A 78 -0.19 5.35 12.56
CA THR A 78 0.57 6.06 11.51
C THR A 78 1.77 5.24 11.04
N GLU A 79 2.14 4.23 11.81
CA GLU A 79 3.29 3.37 11.56
C GLU A 79 2.87 1.91 11.49
N PRO A 80 3.49 1.12 10.59
CA PRO A 80 3.22 -0.30 10.50
C PRO A 80 3.88 -1.05 11.66
N THR A 81 3.14 -1.95 12.31
CA THR A 81 3.70 -2.86 13.32
C THR A 81 4.53 -3.95 12.65
N ILE A 82 5.80 -4.07 13.04
CA ILE A 82 6.72 -5.07 12.48
C ILE A 82 6.71 -6.30 13.38
N SER A 83 6.17 -7.41 12.87
CA SER A 83 6.14 -8.68 13.60
C SER A 83 7.53 -9.33 13.70
N LEU A 84 7.73 -10.21 14.68
CA LEU A 84 8.96 -10.99 14.82
C LEU A 84 9.26 -11.85 13.58
N ALA A 85 8.23 -12.43 12.95
CA ALA A 85 8.37 -13.18 11.70
C ALA A 85 8.86 -12.29 10.55
N LEU A 86 8.37 -11.04 10.48
CA LEU A 86 8.84 -10.08 9.50
C LEU A 86 10.29 -9.68 9.78
N TRP A 87 10.66 -9.40 11.03
CA TRP A 87 12.06 -9.15 11.41
C TRP A 87 13.00 -10.29 10.98
N THR A 88 12.62 -11.54 11.29
CA THR A 88 13.42 -12.73 10.97
C THR A 88 13.65 -12.88 9.48
N SER A 89 12.56 -12.85 8.69
CA SER A 89 12.65 -12.94 7.23
C SER A 89 13.38 -11.75 6.58
N SER A 90 13.31 -10.57 7.19
CA SER A 90 14.04 -9.38 6.74
C SER A 90 15.53 -9.50 6.98
N TYR A 91 15.92 -10.07 8.13
CA TYR A 91 17.32 -10.30 8.47
C TYR A 91 17.95 -11.39 7.58
N GLU A 92 17.24 -12.48 7.34
CA GLU A 92 17.66 -13.51 6.38
C GLU A 92 17.81 -12.93 4.97
N TRP A 93 16.84 -12.11 4.54
CA TRP A 93 16.92 -11.42 3.26
C TRP A 93 18.09 -10.43 3.20
N ALA A 94 18.35 -9.69 4.28
CA ALA A 94 19.46 -8.75 4.37
C ALA A 94 20.83 -9.45 4.22
N LYS A 95 20.97 -10.63 4.84
CA LYS A 95 22.15 -11.50 4.73
C LYS A 95 22.35 -12.11 3.35
N SER A 96 21.28 -12.25 2.56
CA SER A 96 21.41 -12.80 1.22
C SER A 96 22.24 -11.88 0.33
N ASN A 97 23.20 -12.44 -0.41
CA ASN A 97 24.04 -11.72 -1.40
C ASN A 97 23.24 -11.40 -2.67
N LYS A 98 22.07 -10.77 -2.50
CA LYS A 98 21.27 -10.27 -3.62
C LYS A 98 21.98 -9.11 -4.30
N ASN A 99 21.88 -9.11 -5.62
CA ASN A 99 22.35 -8.03 -6.47
C ASN A 99 21.30 -6.92 -6.52
N PHE A 100 21.76 -5.67 -6.44
CA PHE A 100 20.94 -4.47 -6.56
C PHE A 100 21.55 -3.55 -7.60
N ILE A 101 20.69 -2.90 -8.39
CA ILE A 101 21.10 -1.69 -9.10
C ILE A 101 20.66 -0.51 -8.23
N CYS A 102 21.62 0.29 -7.77
CA CYS A 102 21.37 1.51 -7.02
C CYS A 102 21.45 2.71 -7.97
N ILE A 103 20.45 3.58 -7.91
CA ILE A 103 20.42 4.84 -8.64
C ILE A 103 20.17 5.95 -7.62
N ASN A 104 21.13 6.86 -7.54
CA ASN A 104 21.03 8.03 -6.68
C ASN A 104 20.33 9.15 -7.45
N ASN A 105 19.24 9.64 -6.90
CA ASN A 105 18.61 10.89 -7.27
C ASN A 105 19.06 11.99 -6.31
N GLU A 106 18.72 13.24 -6.60
CA GLU A 106 19.09 14.39 -5.75
C GLU A 106 18.56 14.26 -4.30
N SER A 107 17.34 13.74 -4.14
CA SER A 107 16.64 13.62 -2.83
C SER A 107 16.35 12.19 -2.39
N SER A 108 16.61 11.18 -3.22
CA SER A 108 16.31 9.78 -2.90
C SER A 108 17.32 8.81 -3.50
N LYS A 109 17.47 7.65 -2.87
CA LYS A 109 18.18 6.48 -3.41
C LYS A 109 17.17 5.42 -3.78
N VAL A 110 17.23 4.97 -5.03
CA VAL A 110 16.33 3.95 -5.54
C VAL A 110 17.12 2.67 -5.81
N TYR A 111 16.70 1.59 -5.16
CA TYR A 111 17.28 0.27 -5.30
C TYR A 111 16.33 -0.62 -6.08
N TYR A 112 16.84 -1.26 -7.14
CA TYR A 112 16.09 -2.20 -7.95
C TYR A 112 16.59 -3.62 -7.67
N THR A 113 15.67 -4.55 -7.46
CA THR A 113 15.96 -5.97 -7.24
C THR A 113 14.97 -6.86 -7.99
N SER A 114 15.42 -8.03 -8.43
CA SER A 114 14.56 -9.00 -9.12
C SER A 114 13.50 -9.52 -8.13
N ALA A 115 12.27 -9.66 -8.61
CA ALA A 115 11.19 -10.26 -7.83
C ALA A 115 11.37 -11.77 -7.63
N ARG A 116 12.13 -12.41 -8.52
CA ARG A 116 12.50 -13.82 -8.41
C ARG A 116 13.86 -13.90 -7.74
N ASP A 117 14.11 -14.99 -7.02
CA ASP A 117 15.44 -15.27 -6.44
C ASP A 117 16.52 -15.59 -7.51
N LEU A 118 16.21 -15.36 -8.79
CA LEU A 118 17.05 -15.61 -9.96
C LEU A 118 17.49 -14.28 -10.60
N ASP A 119 18.79 -14.27 -10.90
CA ASP A 119 19.60 -13.35 -11.69
C ASP A 119 19.60 -11.85 -11.33
N SER A 120 20.80 -11.28 -11.40
CA SER A 120 21.01 -9.84 -11.41
C SER A 120 20.18 -9.18 -12.51
N ILE A 121 19.49 -8.10 -12.16
CA ILE A 121 18.80 -7.27 -13.17
C ILE A 121 19.84 -6.74 -14.17
N LEU A 122 19.56 -6.87 -15.47
CA LEU A 122 20.34 -6.20 -16.50
C LEU A 122 19.88 -4.74 -16.64
N LYS A 123 20.80 -3.82 -16.93
CA LYS A 123 20.46 -2.41 -17.15
C LYS A 123 19.41 -2.22 -18.26
N THR A 124 19.43 -3.07 -19.28
CA THR A 124 18.43 -3.08 -20.37
C THR A 124 17.01 -3.35 -19.89
N ASP A 125 16.85 -4.26 -18.93
CA ASP A 125 15.54 -4.58 -18.35
C ASP A 125 15.02 -3.42 -17.50
N LEU A 126 15.93 -2.74 -16.79
CA LEU A 126 15.60 -1.55 -16.01
C LEU A 126 15.18 -0.36 -16.89
N ASP A 127 15.88 -0.13 -18.00
CA ASP A 127 15.52 0.93 -18.96
C ASP A 127 14.15 0.67 -19.59
N LYS A 128 13.85 -0.61 -19.89
CA LYS A 128 12.54 -1.02 -20.37
C LYS A 128 11.47 -0.80 -19.29
N TYR A 129 11.73 -1.19 -18.04
CA TYR A 129 10.83 -0.98 -16.91
C TYR A 129 10.47 0.50 -16.72
N ARG A 130 11.46 1.40 -16.77
CA ARG A 130 11.25 2.85 -16.58
C ARG A 130 10.41 3.52 -17.67
N LYS A 131 10.42 2.98 -18.87
CA LYS A 131 9.67 3.51 -20.03
C LYS A 131 8.33 2.81 -20.23
N GLN A 132 7.91 1.92 -19.33
CA GLN A 132 6.67 1.18 -19.49
C GLN A 132 5.44 2.08 -19.36
N ASN A 133 4.58 2.02 -20.38
CA ASN A 133 3.19 2.41 -20.29
C ASN A 133 2.34 1.15 -20.37
N PHE A 134 1.49 0.93 -19.37
CA PHE A 134 0.66 -0.26 -19.27
C PHE A 134 -0.65 -0.05 -20.03
N THR A 135 -0.73 -0.59 -21.25
CA THR A 135 -1.98 -0.61 -22.02
C THR A 135 -2.76 -1.90 -21.82
N THR A 136 -2.13 -2.94 -21.25
CA THR A 136 -2.77 -4.21 -20.93
C THR A 136 -2.40 -4.70 -19.53
N PHE A 137 -3.29 -5.47 -18.90
CA PHE A 137 -3.03 -6.08 -17.60
C PHE A 137 -1.81 -7.01 -17.60
N ASN A 138 -1.55 -7.73 -18.70
CA ASN A 138 -0.39 -8.61 -18.82
C ASN A 138 0.95 -7.84 -18.80
N GLN A 139 0.99 -6.63 -19.39
CA GLN A 139 2.16 -5.77 -19.30
C GLN A 139 2.36 -5.25 -17.88
N PHE A 140 1.27 -4.85 -17.21
CA PHE A 140 1.29 -4.44 -15.81
C PHE A 140 1.79 -5.58 -14.91
N LYS A 141 1.29 -6.81 -15.09
CA LYS A 141 1.73 -7.97 -14.32
C LYS A 141 3.23 -8.24 -14.46
N LYS A 142 3.80 -8.04 -15.66
CA LYS A 142 5.24 -8.20 -15.91
C LYS A 142 6.10 -7.13 -15.23
N SER A 143 5.55 -5.96 -14.90
CA SER A 143 6.32 -4.94 -14.17
C SER A 143 6.73 -5.41 -12.78
N PHE A 144 5.93 -6.31 -12.17
CA PHE A 144 6.22 -6.91 -10.87
C PHE A 144 7.35 -7.96 -10.90
N ASP A 145 7.96 -8.24 -12.06
CA ASP A 145 9.21 -9.02 -12.11
C ASP A 145 10.41 -8.22 -11.56
N ILE A 146 10.28 -6.87 -11.44
CA ILE A 146 11.27 -6.00 -10.80
C ILE A 146 10.62 -5.28 -9.63
N TRP A 147 11.26 -5.33 -8.47
CA TRP A 147 10.87 -4.53 -7.31
C TRP A 147 11.76 -3.31 -7.17
N CYS A 148 11.11 -2.18 -6.97
CA CYS A 148 11.72 -0.89 -6.70
C CYS A 148 11.58 -0.60 -5.20
N LEU A 149 12.68 -0.22 -4.57
CA LEU A 149 12.71 0.28 -3.20
C LEU A 149 13.22 1.72 -3.25
N GLU A 150 12.43 2.66 -2.77
CA GLU A 150 12.79 4.08 -2.72
C GLU A 150 13.02 4.49 -1.27
N VAL A 151 14.23 4.96 -0.99
CA VAL A 151 14.67 5.45 0.32
C VAL A 151 15.00 6.93 0.16
N GLU A 152 14.33 7.84 0.87
CA GLU A 152 14.70 9.26 0.81
C GLU A 152 16.05 9.46 1.52
N SER A 153 16.90 10.33 0.97
CA SER A 153 18.29 10.48 1.41
C SER A 153 18.44 10.85 2.90
N ASP A 154 17.47 11.60 3.43
CA ASP A 154 17.47 12.12 4.81
C ASP A 154 16.43 11.43 5.71
N SER A 155 15.79 10.34 5.27
CA SER A 155 14.74 9.68 6.03
C SER A 155 15.19 8.36 6.66
N THR A 156 14.48 7.96 7.71
CA THR A 156 14.59 6.59 8.21
C THR A 156 14.02 5.63 7.18
N TRP A 157 14.56 4.42 7.12
CA TRP A 157 14.08 3.36 6.22
C TRP A 157 12.57 3.06 6.42
N GLU A 158 11.99 3.45 7.56
CA GLU A 158 10.56 3.32 7.86
C GLU A 158 9.66 4.14 6.91
N LYS A 159 10.17 5.26 6.39
CA LYS A 159 9.44 6.09 5.40
C LYS A 159 9.65 5.63 3.96
N SER A 160 10.48 4.60 3.76
CA SER A 160 10.81 4.09 2.44
C SER A 160 9.63 3.34 1.82
N ARG A 161 9.59 3.32 0.49
CA ARG A 161 8.51 2.70 -0.29
C ARG A 161 9.01 1.52 -1.08
N CYS A 162 8.17 0.50 -1.26
CA CYS A 162 8.50 -0.65 -2.09
C CYS A 162 7.35 -1.03 -3.01
N THR A 163 7.66 -1.47 -4.24
CA THR A 163 6.64 -1.91 -5.20
C THR A 163 6.27 -3.39 -5.08
N CYS A 164 6.85 -4.12 -4.12
CA CYS A 164 6.51 -5.54 -3.95
C CYS A 164 5.07 -5.71 -3.40
N PRO A 165 4.38 -6.82 -3.72
CA PRO A 165 2.99 -7.03 -3.30
C PRO A 165 2.75 -6.96 -1.79
N ALA A 166 3.72 -7.41 -0.99
CA ALA A 166 3.62 -7.35 0.48
C ALA A 166 3.56 -5.91 1.00
N PHE A 167 4.36 -5.00 0.41
CA PHE A 167 4.34 -3.59 0.77
C PHE A 167 3.06 -2.91 0.30
N LEU A 168 2.64 -3.15 -0.94
CA LEU A 168 1.40 -2.55 -1.46
C LEU A 168 0.17 -2.94 -0.64
N LYS A 169 0.21 -4.12 0.01
CA LYS A 169 -0.87 -4.57 0.90
C LYS A 169 -0.78 -4.03 2.32
N ASN A 170 0.42 -4.02 2.92
CA ASN A 170 0.58 -3.80 4.36
C ASN A 170 1.35 -2.51 4.71
N TYR A 171 1.79 -1.75 3.71
CA TYR A 171 2.70 -0.60 3.84
C TYR A 171 4.04 -0.93 4.55
N ILE A 172 4.38 -2.22 4.64
CA ILE A 172 5.66 -2.72 5.15
C ILE A 172 5.99 -4.06 4.50
N CYS A 173 7.27 -4.33 4.29
CA CYS A 173 7.72 -5.61 3.75
C CYS A 173 9.15 -5.93 4.19
N LYS A 174 9.58 -7.17 3.94
CA LYS A 174 10.93 -7.64 4.31
C LYS A 174 12.05 -6.88 3.60
N HIS A 175 11.76 -6.30 2.43
CA HIS A 175 12.74 -5.56 1.64
C HIS A 175 13.06 -4.20 2.26
N ILE A 176 12.04 -3.49 2.77
CA ILE A 176 12.22 -2.19 3.45
C ILE A 176 12.99 -2.38 4.75
N VAL A 177 12.53 -3.29 5.61
CA VAL A 177 13.19 -3.60 6.89
C VAL A 177 14.60 -4.15 6.64
N GLY A 178 14.75 -5.07 5.69
CA GLY A 178 16.02 -5.67 5.32
C GLY A 178 17.02 -4.66 4.76
N MET A 179 16.57 -3.68 3.97
CA MET A 179 17.43 -2.59 3.49
C MET A 179 17.86 -1.68 4.64
N GLY A 180 16.96 -1.40 5.59
CA GLY A 180 17.31 -0.71 6.84
C GLY A 180 18.39 -1.42 7.66
N ILE A 181 18.43 -2.76 7.61
CA ILE A 181 19.50 -3.56 8.23
C ILE A 181 20.81 -3.47 7.45
N ARG A 182 20.78 -3.45 6.10
CA ARG A 182 21.99 -3.42 5.25
C ARG A 182 22.66 -2.05 5.16
N LEU A 183 21.89 -0.96 5.34
CA LEU A 183 22.37 0.41 5.19
C LEU A 183 22.86 1.03 6.52
N LYS A 184 22.68 0.33 7.64
CA LYS A 184 23.32 0.66 8.94
C LYS A 184 24.72 0.08 9.00
#